data_AF-A0A0D0VVF3-F1
#
_entry.id   AF-A0A0D0VVF3-F1
#
_cell.length_a   1.000
_cell.length_b   1.000
_cell.length_c   1.000
_cell.angle_alpha   90.00
_cell.angle_beta   90.00
_cell.angle_gamma   90.00
#
_symmetry.space_group_name_H-M   'P 1'
#
loop_
_entity.id
_entity.type
_entity.pdbx_description
1 polymer ?
#
loop_
_entity_poly.entity_id
_entity_poly.type
_entity_poly.pdbx_seq_one_letter_code
_entity_poly.pdbx_strand_id
1 'polypeptide(L)'
;MTNRELSRKPRRIRDRLRHGTNPERDLAMLEEIGYKPVSEWDNEELARGRPRNKRGTFAGPSPSWLSEAIQAEARKRLKERTFSAVMAHSEAVMKVLVDLATDPATPAGVRADIGKFIYEQLHGKAKAHVDVGAQAAPRVAIAAAIVLDDGLPQDTPAVLDGEYIEDDEDS
;
A
#
# COMPACT_ATOMS: atom_id res chain seq x y z
N MET A 1 27.24 11.99 -26.61
CA MET A 1 26.78 12.47 -25.28
C MET A 1 27.89 12.20 -24.28
N THR A 2 28.51 13.24 -23.74
CA THR A 2 29.60 13.11 -22.75
C THR A 2 29.02 12.58 -21.44
N ASN A 3 29.41 11.37 -21.05
CA ASN A 3 29.08 10.79 -19.75
C ASN A 3 29.79 11.64 -18.67
N ARG A 4 29.11 12.66 -18.16
CA ARG A 4 29.63 13.48 -17.05
C ARG A 4 29.73 12.57 -15.84
N GLU A 5 30.94 12.17 -15.46
CA GLU A 5 31.16 11.33 -14.29
C GLU A 5 30.55 11.99 -13.05
N LEU A 6 29.57 11.32 -12.45
CA LEU A 6 28.94 11.78 -11.22
C LEU A 6 29.93 11.66 -10.06
N SER A 7 29.93 12.66 -9.17
CA SER A 7 30.80 12.62 -7.99
C SER A 7 30.47 11.43 -7.08
N ARG A 8 31.49 10.60 -6.81
CA ARG A 8 31.43 9.42 -5.92
C ARG A 8 31.64 9.74 -4.43
N LYS A 9 31.69 11.03 -4.05
CA LYS A 9 31.83 11.41 -2.64
C LYS A 9 30.54 11.05 -1.88
N PRO A 10 30.61 10.34 -0.72
CA PRO A 10 29.42 9.89 0.00
C PRO A 10 28.39 10.98 0.29
N ARG A 11 28.85 12.18 0.67
CA ARG A 11 27.98 13.34 0.89
C ARG A 11 27.17 13.72 -0.36
N ARG A 12 27.81 13.74 -1.53
CA ARG A 12 27.17 14.10 -2.80
C ARG A 12 26.17 13.03 -3.24
N ILE A 13 26.47 11.75 -3.00
CA ILE A 13 25.54 10.66 -3.31
C ILE A 13 24.29 10.75 -2.42
N ARG A 14 24.46 10.98 -1.11
CA ARG A 14 23.34 11.21 -0.18
C ARG A 14 22.51 12.43 -0.56
N ASP A 15 23.16 13.53 -0.92
CA ASP A 15 22.42 14.72 -1.38
C ASP A 15 21.56 14.40 -2.61
N ARG A 16 22.04 13.58 -3.56
CA ARG A 16 21.21 13.16 -4.71
C ARG A 16 20.07 12.21 -4.31
N LEU A 17 20.34 11.26 -3.42
CA LEU A 17 19.30 10.39 -2.84
C LEU A 17 18.18 11.20 -2.18
N ARG A 18 18.49 12.33 -1.56
CA ARG A 18 17.49 13.23 -0.97
C ARG A 18 16.56 13.85 -2.00
N HIS A 19 17.09 14.17 -3.18
CA HIS A 19 16.34 14.84 -4.26
C HIS A 19 15.70 13.85 -5.24
N GLY A 20 15.87 12.54 -5.04
CA GLY A 20 15.12 11.50 -5.76
C GLY A 20 15.42 11.39 -7.25
N THR A 21 16.58 11.85 -7.72
CA THR A 21 16.86 11.90 -9.18
C THR A 21 17.03 10.50 -9.80
N ASN A 22 17.78 9.62 -9.13
CA ASN A 22 17.91 8.20 -9.50
C ASN A 22 18.38 7.38 -8.28
N PRO A 23 17.45 6.92 -7.42
CA PRO A 23 17.81 6.33 -6.13
C PRO A 23 18.55 4.99 -6.25
N GLU A 24 18.21 4.15 -7.23
CA GLU A 24 18.86 2.85 -7.42
C GLU A 24 20.33 2.99 -7.80
N ARG A 25 20.63 3.86 -8.77
CA ARG A 25 22.00 4.13 -9.19
C ARG A 25 22.84 4.73 -8.06
N ASP A 26 22.27 5.62 -7.28
CA ASP A 26 22.97 6.26 -6.17
C ASP A 26 23.20 5.29 -4.99
N LEU A 27 22.29 4.35 -4.73
CA LEU A 27 22.51 3.28 -3.75
C LEU A 27 23.64 2.35 -4.21
N ALA A 28 23.63 1.92 -5.48
CA ALA A 28 24.72 1.12 -6.04
C ALA A 28 26.09 1.83 -5.92
N MET A 29 26.14 3.14 -6.16
CA MET A 29 27.36 3.92 -5.95
C MET A 29 27.81 3.97 -4.49
N LEU A 30 26.90 3.93 -3.50
CA LEU A 30 27.28 3.82 -2.10
C LEU A 30 27.87 2.44 -1.79
N GLU A 31 27.29 1.38 -2.34
CA GLU A 31 27.79 0.01 -2.19
C GLU A 31 29.18 -0.16 -2.81
N GLU A 32 29.40 0.35 -4.03
CA GLU A 32 30.70 0.33 -4.71
C GLU A 32 31.82 1.00 -3.90
N ILE A 33 31.51 2.08 -3.17
CA ILE A 33 32.49 2.78 -2.32
C ILE A 33 32.59 2.19 -0.91
N GLY A 34 32.01 1.01 -0.68
CA GLY A 34 32.16 0.22 0.53
C GLY A 34 31.16 0.52 1.64
N TYR A 35 30.01 1.13 1.34
CA TYR A 35 28.88 1.14 2.29
C TYR A 35 28.17 -0.20 2.27
N LYS A 36 27.81 -0.66 3.47
CA LYS A 36 26.99 -1.85 3.67
C LYS A 36 25.61 -1.65 3.00
N PRO A 37 25.12 -2.59 2.19
CA PRO A 37 23.81 -2.50 1.55
C PRO A 37 22.69 -2.45 2.60
N VAL A 38 21.61 -1.71 2.33
CA VAL A 38 20.53 -1.45 3.30
C VAL A 38 19.84 -2.75 3.74
N SER A 39 19.77 -3.75 2.86
CA SER A 39 19.22 -5.08 3.13
C SER A 39 19.96 -5.83 4.25
N GLU A 40 21.25 -5.56 4.45
CA GLU A 40 22.05 -6.21 5.48
C GLU A 40 22.05 -5.45 6.81
N TRP A 41 21.43 -4.28 6.88
CA TRP A 41 21.46 -3.46 8.09
C TRP A 41 20.76 -4.16 9.24
N ASP A 42 21.26 -4.00 10.46
CA ASP A 42 20.59 -4.44 11.67
C ASP A 42 19.40 -3.50 12.01
N ASN A 43 18.55 -3.87 12.97
CA ASN A 43 17.38 -3.06 13.32
C ASN A 43 17.76 -1.71 13.94
N GLU A 44 18.92 -1.64 14.60
CA GLU A 44 19.41 -0.43 15.23
C GLU A 44 20.02 0.53 14.18
N GLU A 45 20.67 -0.01 13.15
CA GLU A 45 21.15 0.68 11.96
C GLU A 45 19.97 1.25 11.15
N LEU A 46 18.91 0.47 10.95
CA LEU A 46 17.68 0.94 10.32
C LEU A 46 16.99 2.04 11.14
N ALA A 47 16.87 1.86 12.46
CA ALA A 47 16.27 2.87 13.34
C ALA A 47 17.05 4.18 13.35
N ARG A 48 18.39 4.11 13.29
CA ARG A 48 19.26 5.31 13.20
C ARG A 48 19.45 5.83 11.78
N GLY A 49 18.98 5.11 10.76
CA GLY A 49 19.14 5.50 9.37
C GLY A 49 20.58 5.50 8.86
N ARG A 50 21.48 4.76 9.50
CA ARG A 50 22.89 4.69 9.10
C ARG A 50 23.53 3.35 9.49
N PRO A 51 24.48 2.86 8.69
CA PRO A 51 25.23 1.66 9.05
C PRO A 51 26.27 1.97 10.13
N ARG A 52 26.67 0.94 10.87
CA ARG A 52 27.84 0.98 11.74
C ARG A 52 29.12 1.09 10.90
N ASN A 53 30.16 1.63 11.51
CA ASN A 53 31.49 1.60 10.93
C ASN A 53 32.11 0.20 11.07
N LYS A 54 33.31 0.00 10.50
CA LYS A 54 34.08 -1.26 10.60
C LYS A 54 34.41 -1.69 12.04
N ARG A 55 34.31 -0.79 13.02
CA ARG A 55 34.52 -1.06 14.45
C ARG A 55 33.21 -1.38 15.20
N GLY A 56 32.08 -1.50 14.49
CA GLY A 56 30.77 -1.78 15.07
C GLY A 56 30.11 -0.59 15.78
N THR A 57 30.69 0.61 15.71
CA THR A 57 30.15 1.81 16.37
C THR A 57 29.47 2.73 15.37
N PHE A 58 28.52 3.53 15.87
CA PHE A 58 27.91 4.59 15.09
C PHE A 58 28.81 5.83 15.12
N ALA A 59 29.08 6.42 13.97
CA ALA A 59 29.89 7.64 13.87
C ALA A 59 29.09 8.80 13.28
N GLY A 60 29.37 10.01 13.79
CA GLY A 60 28.82 11.26 13.29
C GLY A 60 27.41 11.61 13.83
N PRO A 61 26.84 12.75 13.37
CA PRO A 61 25.50 13.16 13.73
C PRO A 61 24.45 12.24 13.08
N SER A 62 23.30 12.07 13.75
CA SER A 62 22.18 11.34 13.18
C SER A 62 21.69 12.04 11.90
N PRO A 63 21.28 11.29 10.88
CA PRO A 63 20.76 11.89 9.65
C PRO A 63 19.46 12.64 9.94
N SER A 64 19.30 13.84 9.36
CA SER A 64 18.07 14.63 9.47
C SER A 64 16.94 14.14 8.56
N TRP A 65 17.25 13.25 7.62
CA TRP A 65 16.30 12.68 6.68
C TRP A 65 16.69 11.23 6.37
N LEU A 66 15.70 10.39 6.07
CA LEU A 66 15.88 8.98 5.71
C LEU A 66 15.56 8.78 4.23
N SER A 67 16.41 8.06 3.51
CA SER A 67 16.12 7.70 2.12
C SER A 67 14.94 6.74 2.04
N GLU A 68 14.24 6.78 0.90
CA GLU A 68 13.08 5.92 0.65
C GLU A 68 13.42 4.44 0.78
N ALA A 69 14.61 4.02 0.33
CA ALA A 69 15.07 2.64 0.48
C ALA A 69 15.20 2.20 1.95
N ILE A 70 15.71 3.07 2.84
CA ILE A 70 15.79 2.75 4.29
C ILE A 70 14.39 2.65 4.88
N GLN A 71 13.49 3.57 4.50
CA GLN A 71 12.10 3.53 4.97
C GLN A 71 11.37 2.27 4.47
N ALA A 72 11.57 1.89 3.21
CA ALA A 72 10.97 0.71 2.61
C ALA A 72 11.42 -0.56 3.32
N GLU A 73 12.73 -0.72 3.58
CA GLU A 73 13.27 -1.88 4.28
C GLU A 73 12.77 -1.94 5.74
N ALA A 74 12.76 -0.80 6.45
CA ALA A 74 12.22 -0.73 7.81
C ALA A 74 10.73 -1.12 7.86
N ARG A 75 9.92 -0.62 6.92
CA ARG A 75 8.48 -0.98 6.80
C ARG A 75 8.30 -2.45 6.45
N LYS A 76 9.11 -2.99 5.53
CA LYS A 76 9.08 -4.40 5.14
C LYS A 76 9.33 -5.29 6.34
N ARG A 77 10.40 -5.05 7.10
CA ARG A 77 10.73 -5.85 8.30
C ARG A 77 9.71 -5.68 9.42
N LEU A 78 9.18 -4.48 9.60
CA LEU A 78 8.09 -4.26 10.55
C LEU A 78 6.87 -5.09 10.15
N LYS A 79 6.47 -5.05 8.88
CA LYS A 79 5.36 -5.83 8.34
C LYS A 79 5.60 -7.33 8.49
N GLU A 80 6.79 -7.83 8.18
CA GLU A 80 7.14 -9.24 8.34
C GLU A 80 7.04 -9.68 9.80
N ARG A 81 7.52 -8.87 10.74
CA ARG A 81 7.44 -9.17 12.18
C ARG A 81 6.00 -9.14 12.70
N THR A 82 5.25 -8.09 12.38
CA THR A 82 3.86 -7.99 12.83
C THR A 82 3.01 -9.07 12.19
N PHE A 83 3.19 -9.33 10.91
CA PHE A 83 2.46 -10.37 10.21
C PHE A 83 2.83 -11.76 10.74
N SER A 84 4.11 -12.05 10.98
CA SER A 84 4.53 -13.34 11.54
C SER A 84 3.99 -13.54 12.97
N ALA A 85 4.02 -12.49 13.80
CA ALA A 85 3.47 -12.55 15.16
C ALA A 85 1.96 -12.74 15.16
N VAL A 86 1.23 -12.05 14.28
CA VAL A 86 -0.23 -12.19 14.14
C VAL A 86 -0.60 -13.56 13.55
N MET A 87 0.12 -14.01 12.52
CA MET A 87 -0.13 -15.31 11.88
C MET A 87 0.20 -16.49 12.78
N ALA A 88 1.19 -16.36 13.67
CA ALA A 88 1.49 -17.40 14.67
C ALA A 88 0.32 -17.65 15.64
N HIS A 89 -0.58 -16.67 15.80
CA HIS A 89 -1.73 -16.76 16.72
C HIS A 89 -3.08 -16.62 16.01
N SER A 90 -3.09 -16.62 14.68
CA SER A 90 -4.31 -16.36 13.89
C SER A 90 -5.38 -17.41 14.16
N GLU A 91 -5.01 -18.68 14.28
CA GLU A 91 -5.93 -19.78 14.60
C GLU A 91 -6.57 -19.60 15.99
N ALA A 92 -5.76 -19.28 17.00
CA ALA A 92 -6.25 -19.05 18.36
C ALA A 92 -7.19 -17.83 18.42
N VAL A 93 -6.83 -16.74 17.74
CA VAL A 93 -7.66 -15.54 17.66
C VAL A 93 -8.98 -15.83 16.94
N MET A 94 -8.94 -16.54 15.80
CA MET A 94 -10.15 -16.89 15.05
C MET A 94 -11.08 -17.80 15.88
N LYS A 95 -10.53 -18.74 16.64
CA LYS A 95 -11.32 -19.57 17.55
C LYS A 95 -12.04 -18.72 18.61
N VAL A 96 -11.33 -17.82 19.28
CA VAL A 96 -11.91 -16.91 20.28
C VAL A 96 -13.00 -16.03 19.66
N LEU A 97 -12.80 -15.54 18.44
CA LEU A 97 -13.81 -14.75 17.73
C LEU A 97 -15.09 -15.56 17.45
N VAL A 98 -14.96 -16.82 17.00
CA VAL A 98 -16.11 -17.71 16.78
C VAL A 98 -16.83 -18.03 18.10
N ASP A 99 -16.08 -18.32 19.16
CA ASP A 99 -16.65 -18.59 20.48
C ASP A 99 -17.46 -17.37 20.98
N LEU A 100 -16.92 -16.15 20.86
CA LEU A 100 -17.63 -14.91 21.20
C LEU A 100 -18.84 -14.63 20.31
N ALA A 101 -18.76 -14.95 19.01
CA ALA A 101 -19.86 -14.76 18.08
C ALA A 101 -21.04 -15.71 18.34
N THR A 102 -20.77 -16.90 18.90
CA THR A 102 -21.80 -17.90 19.22
C THR A 102 -22.33 -17.80 20.65
N ASP A 103 -21.62 -17.11 21.54
CA ASP A 103 -22.03 -16.93 22.93
C ASP A 103 -23.27 -16.01 23.04
N PRO A 104 -24.39 -16.51 23.61
CA PRO A 104 -25.57 -15.70 23.86
C PRO A 104 -25.32 -14.53 24.81
N ALA A 105 -24.33 -14.62 25.72
CA ALA A 105 -23.97 -13.57 26.68
C ALA A 105 -23.23 -12.38 26.04
N THR A 106 -22.67 -12.55 24.83
CA THR A 106 -21.98 -11.46 24.13
C THR A 106 -22.98 -10.46 23.57
N PRO A 107 -22.76 -9.13 23.72
CA PRO A 107 -23.64 -8.11 23.16
C PRO A 107 -23.86 -8.28 21.65
N ALA A 108 -25.10 -8.09 21.20
CA ALA A 108 -25.47 -8.30 19.80
C ALA A 108 -24.64 -7.48 18.80
N GLY A 109 -24.28 -6.24 19.15
CA GLY A 109 -23.41 -5.40 18.33
C GLY A 109 -22.00 -5.99 18.15
N VAL A 110 -21.41 -6.54 19.22
CA VAL A 110 -20.09 -7.18 19.17
C VAL A 110 -20.13 -8.44 18.30
N ARG A 111 -21.20 -9.25 18.40
CA ARG A 111 -21.38 -10.42 17.52
C ARG A 111 -21.50 -10.02 16.04
N ALA A 112 -22.22 -8.95 15.74
CA ALA A 112 -22.36 -8.43 14.38
C ALA A 112 -21.01 -7.92 13.83
N ASP A 113 -20.23 -7.20 14.64
CA ASP A 113 -18.90 -6.72 14.25
C ASP A 113 -17.91 -7.86 13.99
N ILE A 114 -17.95 -8.91 14.82
CA ILE A 114 -17.14 -10.11 14.60
C ILE A 114 -17.55 -10.81 13.30
N GLY A 115 -18.85 -11.03 13.08
CA GLY A 115 -19.36 -11.64 11.86
C GLY A 115 -18.96 -10.84 10.61
N LYS A 116 -19.05 -9.51 10.67
CA LYS A 116 -18.59 -8.61 9.61
C LYS A 116 -17.09 -8.74 9.38
N PHE A 117 -16.27 -8.76 10.43
CA PHE A 117 -14.82 -8.92 10.31
C PHE A 117 -14.43 -10.25 9.63
N ILE A 118 -15.05 -11.36 10.05
CA ILE A 118 -14.79 -12.69 9.46
C ILE A 118 -15.20 -12.70 7.98
N TYR A 119 -16.38 -12.15 7.66
CA TYR A 119 -16.87 -12.05 6.29
C TYR A 119 -15.93 -11.22 5.40
N GLU A 120 -15.49 -10.05 5.89
CA GLU A 120 -14.53 -9.17 5.19
C GLU A 120 -13.17 -9.83 4.98
N GLN A 121 -12.72 -10.72 5.86
CA GLN A 121 -11.46 -11.44 5.67
C GLN A 121 -11.56 -12.60 4.68
N LEU A 122 -12.73 -13.25 4.58
CA LEU A 122 -12.95 -14.35 3.64
C LEU A 122 -13.22 -13.85 2.21
N HIS A 123 -14.00 -12.78 2.07
CA HIS A 123 -14.47 -12.29 0.77
C HIS A 123 -13.76 -11.00 0.31
N GLY A 124 -12.91 -10.43 1.17
CA GLY A 124 -12.32 -9.11 0.96
C GLY A 124 -13.28 -7.98 1.36
N LYS A 125 -12.72 -6.81 1.67
CA LYS A 125 -13.52 -5.60 1.89
C LYS A 125 -14.14 -5.16 0.58
N ALA A 126 -15.44 -4.84 0.60
CA ALA A 126 -16.08 -4.15 -0.51
C ALA A 126 -15.36 -2.81 -0.74
N LYS A 127 -14.66 -2.68 -1.87
CA LYS A 127 -14.06 -1.40 -2.31
C LYS A 127 -15.18 -0.55 -2.90
N ALA A 128 -15.84 0.26 -2.08
CA ALA A 128 -16.78 1.25 -2.56
C ALA A 128 -16.26 2.66 -2.26
N HIS A 129 -15.69 3.31 -3.28
CA HIS A 129 -15.70 4.77 -3.40
C HIS A 129 -15.61 5.13 -4.88
N VAL A 130 -16.74 5.53 -5.46
CA VAL A 130 -16.79 6.29 -6.71
C VAL A 130 -17.64 7.53 -6.42
N ASP A 131 -16.98 8.61 -6.01
CA ASP A 131 -17.60 9.94 -6.09
C ASP A 131 -17.55 10.38 -7.55
N VAL A 132 -18.62 10.10 -8.30
CA VAL A 132 -18.79 10.66 -9.65
C VAL A 132 -19.24 12.10 -9.49
N GLY A 133 -18.28 13.02 -9.41
CA GLY A 133 -18.51 14.42 -9.71
C GLY A 133 -19.07 14.54 -11.13
N ALA A 134 -20.25 15.13 -11.27
CA ALA A 134 -20.97 15.25 -12.54
C ALA A 134 -20.13 15.99 -13.60
N GLN A 135 -19.49 15.23 -14.48
CA GLN A 135 -19.20 15.66 -15.85
C GLN A 135 -19.68 14.54 -16.77
N ALA A 136 -20.19 14.86 -17.95
CA ALA A 136 -20.87 13.88 -18.82
C ALA A 136 -19.94 12.78 -19.39
N ALA A 137 -18.61 12.94 -19.29
CA ALA A 137 -17.61 12.04 -19.87
C ALA A 137 -17.51 10.63 -19.23
N PRO A 138 -17.59 10.44 -17.90
CA PRO A 138 -17.50 9.13 -17.27
C PRO A 138 -18.74 8.26 -17.53
N ARG A 139 -19.91 8.85 -17.81
CA ARG A 139 -21.11 8.07 -18.17
C ARG A 139 -20.92 7.32 -19.49
N VAL A 140 -20.28 7.95 -20.47
CA VAL A 140 -19.95 7.32 -21.75
C VAL A 140 -18.92 6.21 -21.56
N ALA A 141 -17.93 6.42 -20.68
CA ALA A 141 -16.91 5.41 -20.37
C ALA A 141 -17.47 4.21 -19.59
N ILE A 142 -18.39 4.44 -18.65
CA ILE A 142 -19.05 3.38 -17.87
C ILE A 142 -20.07 2.63 -18.73
N ALA A 143 -20.85 3.32 -19.57
CA ALA A 143 -21.74 2.68 -20.52
C ALA A 143 -20.95 1.82 -21.53
N ALA A 144 -19.81 2.32 -22.03
CA ALA A 144 -18.93 1.53 -22.88
C ALA A 144 -18.37 0.30 -22.14
N ALA A 145 -17.96 0.43 -20.87
CA ALA A 145 -17.41 -0.69 -20.10
C ALA A 145 -18.45 -1.75 -19.71
N ILE A 146 -19.71 -1.37 -19.49
CA ILE A 146 -20.81 -2.29 -19.18
C ILE A 146 -21.30 -3.02 -20.44
N VAL A 147 -21.23 -2.37 -21.61
CA VAL A 147 -21.65 -2.94 -22.90
C VAL A 147 -20.55 -3.80 -23.55
N LEU A 148 -19.32 -3.80 -23.04
CA LEU A 148 -18.17 -4.52 -23.62
C LEU A 148 -17.90 -5.93 -23.05
N ASP A 149 -18.77 -6.47 -22.19
CA ASP A 149 -18.56 -7.76 -21.51
C ASP A 149 -19.50 -8.90 -21.95
N ASP A 150 -19.74 -9.04 -23.26
CA ASP A 150 -20.39 -10.26 -23.80
C ASP A 150 -19.77 -10.83 -25.09
N GLY A 151 -18.67 -10.25 -25.60
CA GLY A 151 -17.77 -10.93 -26.53
C GLY A 151 -18.35 -11.32 -27.89
N LEU A 152 -19.42 -10.68 -28.38
CA LEU A 152 -19.93 -10.86 -29.74
C LEU A 152 -20.05 -9.51 -30.48
N PRO A 153 -19.79 -9.45 -31.81
CA PRO A 153 -20.00 -8.23 -32.58
C PRO A 153 -21.49 -8.05 -32.86
N GLN A 154 -22.07 -6.93 -32.44
CA GLN A 154 -23.44 -6.56 -32.78
C GLN A 154 -23.45 -5.16 -33.37
N ASP A 155 -23.57 -5.10 -34.70
CA ASP A 155 -23.84 -3.91 -35.50
C ASP A 155 -25.26 -3.38 -35.24
N THR A 156 -25.63 -3.00 -34.01
CA THR A 156 -26.78 -2.09 -33.77
C THR A 156 -26.78 -1.61 -32.32
N PRO A 157 -26.73 -0.30 -32.03
CA PRO A 157 -26.98 0.18 -30.68
C PRO A 157 -28.46 -0.03 -30.34
N ALA A 158 -28.73 -0.87 -29.36
CA ALA A 158 -30.06 -0.97 -28.75
C ALA A 158 -30.34 0.34 -28.01
N VAL A 159 -31.16 1.20 -28.61
CA VAL A 159 -31.72 2.38 -27.94
C VAL A 159 -32.78 1.87 -26.96
N LEU A 160 -32.52 2.04 -25.66
CA LEU A 160 -33.54 1.86 -24.63
C LEU A 160 -34.40 3.12 -24.59
N ASP A 161 -35.56 3.09 -25.24
CA ASP A 161 -36.58 4.12 -25.13
C ASP A 161 -37.24 4.01 -23.75
N GLY A 162 -36.81 4.85 -22.81
CA GLY A 162 -37.46 5.02 -21.51
C GLY A 162 -38.23 6.34 -21.49
N GLU A 163 -39.55 6.26 -21.38
CA GLU A 163 -40.44 7.41 -21.19
C GLU A 163 -40.37 7.88 -19.72
N TYR A 164 -40.20 9.18 -19.52
CA TYR A 164 -40.10 9.81 -18.21
C TYR A 164 -41.51 10.12 -17.68
N ILE A 165 -41.89 9.58 -16.52
CA ILE A 165 -43.11 9.94 -15.81
C ILE A 165 -42.68 10.84 -14.63
N GLU A 166 -43.15 12.09 -14.61
CA GLU A 166 -43.05 12.96 -13.44
C GLU A 166 -44.12 12.52 -12.43
N ASP A 167 -43.70 12.13 -11.23
CA ASP A 167 -44.60 11.97 -10.09
C ASP A 167 -44.95 13.37 -9.57
N ASP A 168 -46.21 13.77 -9.76
CA ASP A 168 -46.77 15.01 -9.20
C ASP A 168 -46.73 14.97 -7.66
N GLU A 169 -46.05 15.93 -7.05
CA GLU A 169 -46.03 16.17 -5.60
C GLU A 169 -47.41 16.62 -5.08
N ASP A 170 -47.82 16.03 -3.97
CA ASP A 170 -49.04 16.33 -3.20
C ASP A 170 -49.32 17.84 -3.00
N SER A 171 -50.54 18.28 -3.35
CA SER A 171 -51.32 19.32 -2.65
C SER A 171 -52.81 19.24 -2.96
#